data_AF-A0A1I0ZKP8-F1
#
_entry.id   AF-A0A1I0ZKP8-F1
#
_cell.length_a   1.000
_cell.length_b   1.000
_cell.length_c   1.000
_cell.angle_alpha   90.00
_cell.angle_beta   90.00
_cell.angle_gamma   90.00
#
_symmetry.space_group_name_H-M   'P 1'
#
loop_
_entity.id
_entity.type
_entity.pdbx_description
1 polymer ?
#
loop_
_entity_poly.entity_id
_entity_poly.type
_entity_poly.pdbx_seq_one_letter_code
_entity_poly.pdbx_strand_id
1 'polypeptide(L)'
;MSALHQRKLSRIGLTLLAAAIIGAAATWMVRINQISPAQWQSDAIALILPDTLSDANRLFAAAWLDGAAEEGIRLETITASEFSRRGLQGERPFAGVILPDTIHRQISTAFVNQISQFVENGGALMLVGDAGILDENGYYAEPASRFSKLAGTDYAMYQSQHEKMSFNPIISGSAQVMETLYLPPGRWIETGGQAVLSGYGEDTLRYPVLRTASSYAGTVRMQAAGKTVIAGEHAVGKGQVLFVNLPLGYLKLRTDGILMHGFLHYFAHRIMGQPQLSAAPEGIGGLVLNWHCDAKICIPAMNQLLKAGVFTRGPFSIHVTAGPDQREFGDGLGVDLNNNKAFQEILRTLADKGNEIGSHGGWIHDWFGKHLSGSNEQQMTPYLEQNADAIKRLIGHDQTEYSAPTGNQPVWVTDWLEAQNVRAYYFTGNIGQGPTHTYREGRRDQHIWSFPVQTYGHISTIEEAYTEHIPESEISSWLTSLVRFTENTGQIRMIYFHPPGAVLYPDAINQLMLAADKAEKKGVFRWRTMTYLANFMTRREQTVWNISSDNNAVVIDAANTASLNQLTWLFSASQYAEPRVTRGNAKIERRGDSWAVIAGDVQQLRISTPLMKKAQH
;
A
#
# COMPACT_ATOMS: atom_id res chain seq x y z
N MET A 1 -33.05 72.51 -7.63
CA MET A 1 -33.29 71.07 -7.36
C MET A 1 -32.41 70.24 -8.28
N SER A 2 -32.05 69.02 -7.91
CA SER A 2 -31.25 68.05 -8.69
C SER A 2 -29.71 68.06 -8.52
N ALA A 3 -29.13 66.85 -8.60
CA ALA A 3 -27.73 66.42 -8.55
C ALA A 3 -26.98 66.33 -7.19
N LEU A 4 -26.94 67.37 -6.36
CA LEU A 4 -26.07 67.37 -5.16
C LEU A 4 -26.63 66.64 -3.92
N HIS A 5 -27.96 66.57 -3.78
CA HIS A 5 -28.60 65.85 -2.67
C HIS A 5 -28.66 64.32 -2.88
N GLN A 6 -28.75 63.86 -4.14
CA GLN A 6 -28.79 62.43 -4.47
C GLN A 6 -27.45 61.72 -4.22
N ARG A 7 -26.30 62.38 -4.42
CA ARG A 7 -24.97 61.79 -4.16
C ARG A 7 -24.66 61.59 -2.67
N LYS A 8 -25.24 62.39 -1.77
CA LYS A 8 -25.09 62.19 -0.32
C LYS A 8 -25.95 61.04 0.20
N LEU A 9 -27.19 60.94 -0.28
CA LEU A 9 -28.10 59.83 0.06
C LEU A 9 -27.60 58.48 -0.47
N SER A 10 -27.01 58.43 -1.68
CA SER A 10 -26.45 57.19 -2.24
C SER A 10 -25.20 56.72 -1.49
N ARG A 11 -24.35 57.64 -1.01
CA ARG A 11 -23.19 57.29 -0.19
C ARG A 11 -23.60 56.75 1.17
N ILE A 12 -24.56 57.38 1.84
CA ILE A 12 -25.07 56.90 3.15
C ILE A 12 -25.75 55.54 3.01
N GLY A 13 -26.51 55.32 1.91
CA GLY A 13 -27.10 54.01 1.61
C GLY A 13 -26.05 52.92 1.38
N LEU A 14 -24.95 53.23 0.67
CA LEU A 14 -23.84 52.28 0.47
C LEU A 14 -23.08 51.97 1.76
N THR A 15 -22.83 52.94 2.64
CA THR A 15 -22.18 52.68 3.92
C THR A 15 -23.06 51.85 4.86
N LEU A 16 -24.37 52.11 4.88
CA LEU A 16 -25.31 51.31 5.67
C LEU A 16 -25.46 49.88 5.12
N LEU A 17 -25.44 49.70 3.80
CA LEU A 17 -25.47 48.37 3.18
C LEU A 17 -24.17 47.60 3.46
N ALA A 18 -23.00 48.25 3.38
CA ALA A 18 -21.72 47.63 3.70
C ALA A 18 -21.62 47.27 5.20
N ALA A 19 -22.09 48.14 6.10
CA ALA A 19 -22.15 47.84 7.53
C ALA A 19 -23.12 46.70 7.85
N ALA A 20 -24.25 46.60 7.14
CA ALA A 20 -25.19 45.50 7.29
C ALA A 20 -24.63 44.17 6.76
N ILE A 21 -23.88 44.20 5.64
CA ILE A 21 -23.22 43.00 5.09
C ILE A 21 -22.08 42.55 6.01
N ILE A 22 -21.26 43.47 6.53
CA ILE A 22 -20.19 43.14 7.49
C ILE A 22 -20.79 42.67 8.81
N GLY A 23 -21.87 43.28 9.29
CA GLY A 23 -22.60 42.86 10.48
C GLY A 23 -23.23 41.47 10.31
N ALA A 24 -23.80 41.18 9.14
CA ALA A 24 -24.36 39.89 8.79
C ALA A 24 -23.26 38.82 8.60
N ALA A 25 -22.13 39.17 8.01
CA ALA A 25 -20.97 38.27 7.88
C ALA A 25 -20.32 38.00 9.24
N ALA A 26 -20.25 38.99 10.14
CA ALA A 26 -19.76 38.82 11.49
C ALA A 26 -20.74 38.00 12.35
N THR A 27 -22.05 38.19 12.23
CA THR A 27 -23.04 37.32 12.90
C THR A 27 -23.13 35.93 12.29
N TRP A 28 -22.83 35.76 11.00
CA TRP A 28 -22.70 34.45 10.36
C TRP A 28 -21.40 33.74 10.77
N MET A 29 -20.26 34.44 10.88
CA MET A 29 -19.01 33.89 11.45
C MET A 29 -19.15 33.56 12.94
N VAL A 30 -19.83 34.41 13.71
CA VAL A 30 -20.11 34.14 15.13
C VAL A 30 -21.11 32.99 15.28
N ARG A 31 -22.12 32.85 14.41
CA ARG A 31 -23.00 31.66 14.39
C ARG A 31 -22.28 30.39 13.94
N ILE A 32 -21.33 30.46 13.01
CA ILE A 32 -20.47 29.32 12.65
C ILE A 32 -19.57 28.93 13.83
N ASN A 33 -19.06 29.90 14.58
CA ASN A 33 -18.22 29.65 15.76
C ASN A 33 -19.02 29.33 17.04
N GLN A 34 -20.34 29.58 17.08
CA GLN A 34 -21.23 29.34 18.23
C GLN A 34 -22.19 28.16 18.04
N ILE A 35 -22.26 27.56 16.85
CA ILE A 35 -22.58 26.14 16.75
C ILE A 35 -21.32 25.45 17.27
N SER A 36 -21.18 25.35 18.60
CA SER A 36 -20.32 24.33 19.18
C SER A 36 -20.81 23.02 18.57
N PRO A 37 -20.03 22.38 17.68
CA PRO A 37 -20.33 21.01 17.40
C PRO A 37 -20.23 20.32 18.76
N ALA A 38 -21.08 19.32 19.05
CA ALA A 38 -20.65 18.32 20.02
C ALA A 38 -19.20 17.97 19.64
N GLN A 39 -18.24 18.11 20.56
CA GLN A 39 -16.83 17.86 20.24
C GLN A 39 -16.76 16.51 19.55
N TRP A 40 -16.51 16.52 18.23
CA TRP A 40 -16.49 15.31 17.44
C TRP A 40 -15.30 14.51 17.98
N GLN A 41 -15.56 13.33 18.53
CA GLN A 41 -14.47 12.41 18.86
C GLN A 41 -13.91 11.94 17.51
N SER A 42 -12.62 12.20 17.28
CA SER A 42 -11.91 11.59 16.17
C SER A 42 -12.00 10.08 16.35
N ASP A 43 -12.29 9.34 15.28
CA ASP A 43 -12.16 7.88 15.30
C ASP A 43 -10.85 7.45 14.65
N ALA A 44 -9.85 8.34 14.56
CA ALA A 44 -8.56 7.97 14.00
C ALA A 44 -7.88 6.87 14.82
N ILE A 45 -6.97 6.16 14.16
CA ILE A 45 -6.01 5.28 14.81
C ILE A 45 -4.80 6.13 15.21
N ALA A 46 -4.29 5.93 16.42
CA ALA A 46 -3.10 6.61 16.91
C ALA A 46 -1.86 5.71 16.85
N LEU A 47 -0.79 6.18 16.21
CA LEU A 47 0.56 5.65 16.34
C LEU A 47 1.24 6.34 17.53
N ILE A 48 1.52 5.60 18.60
CA ILE A 48 2.16 6.20 19.78
C ILE A 48 3.66 6.32 19.55
N LEU A 49 4.16 7.52 19.76
CA LEU A 49 5.58 7.85 19.69
C LEU A 49 6.11 8.24 21.08
N PRO A 50 7.39 7.99 21.38
CA PRO A 50 8.04 8.62 22.53
C PRO A 50 8.02 10.16 22.38
N ASP A 51 8.05 10.87 23.51
CA ASP A 51 8.07 12.34 23.50
C ASP A 51 9.34 12.91 22.85
N THR A 52 10.44 12.15 22.88
CA THR A 52 11.68 12.44 22.16
C THR A 52 11.91 11.37 21.10
N LEU A 53 11.88 11.79 19.83
CA LEU A 53 12.08 10.90 18.68
C LEU A 53 13.43 11.19 18.02
N SER A 54 14.28 10.17 17.92
CA SER A 54 15.54 10.25 17.16
C SER A 54 15.27 10.33 15.65
N ASP A 55 16.22 10.86 14.88
CA ASP A 55 16.09 10.95 13.42
C ASP A 55 15.96 9.57 12.77
N ALA A 56 16.69 8.57 13.28
CA ALA A 56 16.52 7.18 12.84
C ALA A 56 15.07 6.70 13.04
N ASN A 57 14.45 6.97 14.19
CA ASN A 57 13.08 6.57 14.47
C ASN A 57 12.03 7.39 13.69
N ARG A 58 12.36 8.59 13.19
CA ARG A 58 11.47 9.36 12.30
C ARG A 58 11.19 8.61 10.99
N LEU A 59 12.19 7.91 10.44
CA LEU A 59 11.99 7.10 9.24
C LEU A 59 11.04 5.93 9.47
N PHE A 60 11.13 5.27 10.63
CA PHE A 60 10.18 4.21 10.99
C PHE A 60 8.77 4.78 11.17
N ALA A 61 8.62 5.93 11.82
CA ALA A 61 7.32 6.58 11.97
C ALA A 61 6.71 6.95 10.61
N ALA A 62 7.52 7.48 9.69
CA ALA A 62 7.10 7.77 8.32
C ALA A 62 6.63 6.50 7.60
N ALA A 63 7.36 5.38 7.74
CA ALA A 63 7.00 4.12 7.09
C ALA A 63 5.66 3.56 7.57
N TRP A 64 5.34 3.73 8.86
CA TRP A 64 4.01 3.40 9.39
C TRP A 64 2.91 4.29 8.82
N LEU A 65 3.17 5.58 8.68
CA LEU A 65 2.22 6.53 8.09
C LEU A 65 1.99 6.24 6.61
N ASP A 66 3.04 5.97 5.85
CA ASP A 66 2.94 5.58 4.44
C ASP A 66 2.19 4.27 4.28
N GLY A 67 2.53 3.24 5.07
CA GLY A 67 1.82 1.96 5.03
C GLY A 67 0.33 2.12 5.32
N ALA A 68 -0.03 2.94 6.31
CA ALA A 68 -1.42 3.23 6.62
C ALA A 68 -2.10 4.04 5.51
N ALA A 69 -1.43 5.06 4.96
CA ALA A 69 -1.95 5.87 3.87
C ALA A 69 -2.19 5.01 2.62
N GLU A 70 -1.23 4.18 2.23
CA GLU A 70 -1.32 3.22 1.12
C GLU A 70 -2.50 2.26 1.30
N GLU A 71 -2.73 1.74 2.52
CA GLU A 71 -3.91 0.91 2.84
C GLU A 71 -5.21 1.71 3.06
N GLY A 72 -5.16 3.04 3.10
CA GLY A 72 -6.35 3.89 3.19
C GLY A 72 -6.92 3.99 4.59
N ILE A 73 -6.02 3.97 5.57
CA ILE A 73 -6.30 3.99 6.99
C ILE A 73 -5.93 5.36 7.54
N ARG A 74 -6.83 5.95 8.33
CA ARG A 74 -6.55 7.22 9.00
C ARG A 74 -5.71 6.98 10.27
N LEU A 75 -4.39 6.97 10.07
CA LEU A 75 -3.40 6.92 11.14
C LEU A 75 -2.89 8.34 11.44
N GLU A 76 -2.79 8.71 12.71
CA GLU A 76 -2.13 9.93 13.17
C GLU A 76 -1.10 9.62 14.25
N THR A 77 -0.08 10.47 14.38
CA THR A 77 0.93 10.33 15.42
C THR A 77 0.52 11.09 16.67
N ILE A 78 0.80 10.51 17.83
CA ILE A 78 0.64 11.17 19.12
C ILE A 78 1.79 10.78 20.03
N THR A 79 2.27 11.72 20.84
CA THR A 79 3.31 11.38 21.84
C THR A 79 2.69 10.68 23.04
N ALA A 80 3.48 9.86 23.73
CA ALA A 80 3.05 9.19 24.95
C ALA A 80 2.46 10.17 25.97
N SER A 81 3.13 11.31 26.24
CA SER A 81 2.62 12.30 27.19
C SER A 81 1.32 12.95 26.72
N GLU A 82 1.13 13.16 25.42
CA GLU A 82 -0.12 13.71 24.90
C GLU A 82 -1.28 12.71 25.03
N PHE A 83 -1.04 11.45 24.70
CA PHE A 83 -2.01 10.37 24.90
C PHE A 83 -2.46 10.29 26.36
N SER A 84 -1.50 10.34 27.30
CA SER A 84 -1.77 10.37 28.73
C SER A 84 -2.68 11.54 29.13
N ARG A 85 -2.40 12.75 28.62
CA ARG A 85 -3.17 13.96 28.95
C ARG A 85 -4.62 13.86 28.46
N ARG A 86 -4.84 13.39 27.23
CA ARG A 86 -6.20 13.22 26.68
C ARG A 86 -7.01 12.20 27.49
N GLY A 87 -6.39 11.08 27.86
CA GLY A 87 -7.03 10.07 28.72
C GLY A 87 -7.45 10.61 30.09
N LEU A 88 -6.60 11.43 30.73
CA LEU A 88 -6.92 12.08 32.02
C LEU A 88 -8.09 13.07 31.94
N GLN A 89 -8.33 13.65 30.75
CA GLN A 89 -9.46 14.54 30.50
C GLN A 89 -10.77 13.79 30.24
N GLY A 90 -10.76 12.45 30.30
CA GLY A 90 -11.92 11.61 30.01
C GLY A 90 -12.23 11.53 28.52
N GLU A 91 -11.33 12.01 27.66
CA GLU A 91 -11.46 11.87 26.22
C GLU A 91 -11.14 10.41 25.82
N ARG A 92 -11.94 9.86 24.91
CA ARG A 92 -11.59 8.64 24.16
C ARG A 92 -11.50 8.99 22.68
N PRO A 93 -10.48 9.76 22.26
CA PRO A 93 -10.45 10.38 20.93
C PRO A 93 -9.85 9.45 19.86
N PHE A 94 -9.70 8.15 20.15
CA PHE A 94 -9.11 7.17 19.25
C PHE A 94 -9.92 5.89 19.28
N ALA A 95 -10.22 5.37 18.11
CA ALA A 95 -10.83 4.06 17.96
C ALA A 95 -9.84 2.94 18.35
N GLY A 96 -8.55 3.16 18.07
CA GLY A 96 -7.49 2.23 18.39
C GLY A 96 -6.10 2.87 18.42
N VAL A 97 -5.16 2.12 18.97
CA VAL A 97 -3.78 2.55 19.23
C VAL A 97 -2.81 1.51 18.69
N ILE A 98 -1.71 1.95 18.11
CA ILE A 98 -0.59 1.12 17.68
C ILE A 98 0.63 1.48 18.55
N LEU A 99 1.22 0.46 19.18
CA LEU A 99 2.55 0.53 19.77
C LEU A 99 3.55 -0.09 18.78
N PRO A 100 4.30 0.74 18.02
CA PRO A 100 5.16 0.26 16.94
C PRO A 100 6.47 -0.34 17.45
N ASP A 101 6.98 -1.34 16.72
CA ASP A 101 8.32 -1.88 16.93
C ASP A 101 9.40 -0.83 16.64
N THR A 102 10.60 -1.05 17.17
CA THR A 102 11.82 -0.23 17.02
C THR A 102 11.75 1.17 17.64
N ILE A 103 10.62 1.87 17.51
CA ILE A 103 10.40 3.26 17.92
C ILE A 103 10.17 3.39 19.42
N HIS A 104 9.28 2.58 20.00
CA HIS A 104 8.82 2.74 21.38
C HIS A 104 9.16 1.53 22.27
N ARG A 105 10.43 1.09 22.20
CA ARG A 105 10.96 -0.02 23.01
C ARG A 105 10.98 0.27 24.51
N GLN A 106 11.31 1.52 24.87
CA GLN A 106 11.41 1.99 26.25
C GLN A 106 10.12 2.70 26.65
N ILE A 107 9.44 2.18 27.66
CA ILE A 107 8.14 2.70 28.15
C ILE A 107 8.17 2.77 29.68
N SER A 108 7.52 3.76 30.29
CA SER A 108 7.41 3.83 31.77
C SER A 108 6.27 2.95 32.29
N THR A 109 6.40 2.46 33.53
CA THR A 109 5.34 1.70 34.20
C THR A 109 3.99 2.46 34.22
N ALA A 110 4.02 3.78 34.42
CA ALA A 110 2.83 4.61 34.40
C ALA A 110 2.11 4.57 33.03
N PHE A 111 2.87 4.59 31.93
CA PHE A 111 2.30 4.55 30.58
C PHE A 111 1.77 3.15 30.21
N VAL A 112 2.45 2.07 30.64
CA VAL A 112 1.91 0.69 30.50
C VAL A 112 0.52 0.58 31.13
N ASN A 113 0.34 1.15 32.33
CA ASN A 113 -0.95 1.14 33.03
C ASN A 113 -2.02 1.93 32.27
N GLN A 114 -1.67 3.07 31.67
CA GLN A 114 -2.60 3.86 30.87
C GLN A 114 -3.05 3.14 29.60
N ILE A 115 -2.13 2.49 28.88
CA ILE A 115 -2.48 1.65 27.72
C ILE A 115 -3.37 0.48 28.16
N SER A 116 -3.05 -0.15 29.28
CA SER A 116 -3.86 -1.25 29.83
C SER A 116 -5.28 -0.78 30.16
N GLN A 117 -5.42 0.36 30.82
CA GLN A 117 -6.72 0.97 31.13
C GLN A 117 -7.49 1.36 29.87
N PHE A 118 -6.80 1.89 28.85
CA PHE A 118 -7.42 2.22 27.56
C PHE A 118 -8.05 0.97 26.92
N VAL A 119 -7.33 -0.15 26.88
CA VAL A 119 -7.83 -1.43 26.35
C VAL A 119 -8.94 -1.99 27.23
N GLU A 120 -8.75 -2.05 28.55
CA GLU A 120 -9.76 -2.58 29.49
C GLU A 120 -11.10 -1.83 29.38
N ASN A 121 -11.06 -0.53 29.05
CA ASN A 121 -12.22 0.32 28.83
C ASN A 121 -12.80 0.29 27.41
N GLY A 122 -12.31 -0.60 26.54
CA GLY A 122 -12.86 -0.86 25.21
C GLY A 122 -11.93 -0.60 24.04
N GLY A 123 -10.76 -0.01 24.28
CA GLY A 123 -9.83 0.38 23.21
C GLY A 123 -9.27 -0.82 22.44
N ALA A 124 -9.02 -0.64 21.14
CA ALA A 124 -8.26 -1.59 20.35
C ALA A 124 -6.76 -1.26 20.42
N LEU A 125 -5.91 -2.26 20.67
CA LEU A 125 -4.44 -2.10 20.68
C LEU A 125 -3.80 -3.04 19.66
N MET A 126 -2.97 -2.51 18.77
CA MET A 126 -1.99 -3.29 18.03
C MET A 126 -0.64 -3.18 18.72
N LEU A 127 -0.17 -4.30 19.29
CA LEU A 127 1.12 -4.40 19.99
C LEU A 127 2.12 -5.11 19.09
N VAL A 128 3.17 -4.40 18.67
CA VAL A 128 4.06 -4.87 17.60
C VAL A 128 5.48 -5.14 18.11
N GLY A 129 5.96 -6.33 17.84
CA GLY A 129 7.35 -6.76 18.02
C GLY A 129 7.90 -6.46 19.41
N ASP A 130 8.89 -5.59 19.44
CA ASP A 130 9.65 -5.21 20.62
C ASP A 130 9.12 -3.95 21.33
N ALA A 131 7.90 -3.51 21.05
CA ALA A 131 7.29 -2.40 21.76
C ALA A 131 7.21 -2.67 23.28
N GLY A 132 7.73 -1.73 24.08
CA GLY A 132 7.69 -1.76 25.54
C GLY A 132 8.52 -2.82 26.25
N ILE A 133 9.45 -3.50 25.56
CA ILE A 133 10.29 -4.54 26.16
C ILE A 133 11.29 -4.00 27.20
N LEU A 134 11.66 -2.71 27.11
CA LEU A 134 12.57 -2.04 28.04
C LEU A 134 11.80 -1.15 29.02
N ASP A 135 12.22 -1.17 30.28
CA ASP A 135 11.74 -0.30 31.35
C ASP A 135 12.22 1.15 31.24
N GLU A 136 11.73 2.04 32.09
CA GLU A 136 12.14 3.44 32.13
C GLU A 136 13.65 3.67 32.33
N ASN A 137 14.39 2.67 32.80
CA ASN A 137 15.84 2.72 32.98
C ASN A 137 16.62 2.07 31.82
N GLY A 138 15.92 1.52 30.83
CA GLY A 138 16.51 0.85 29.67
C GLY A 138 16.85 -0.62 29.86
N TYR A 139 16.36 -1.26 30.93
CA TYR A 139 16.56 -2.69 31.18
C TYR A 139 15.39 -3.52 30.70
N TYR A 140 15.63 -4.78 30.34
CA TYR A 140 14.56 -5.72 30.07
C TYR A 140 13.72 -5.95 31.33
N ALA A 141 12.40 -5.91 31.18
CA ALA A 141 11.51 -6.23 32.28
C ALA A 141 11.61 -7.72 32.66
N GLU A 142 11.57 -8.00 33.96
CA GLU A 142 11.60 -9.36 34.52
C GLU A 142 10.23 -9.76 35.10
N PRO A 143 9.81 -11.03 34.97
CA PRO A 143 10.47 -12.12 34.24
C PRO A 143 10.22 -12.09 32.71
N ALA A 144 9.31 -11.24 32.24
CA ALA A 144 8.87 -11.11 30.85
C ALA A 144 8.43 -9.67 30.55
N SER A 145 8.09 -9.38 29.29
CA SER A 145 7.57 -8.07 28.87
C SER A 145 6.40 -7.62 29.75
N ARG A 146 6.38 -6.32 30.11
CA ARG A 146 5.29 -5.71 30.91
C ARG A 146 3.94 -5.71 30.19
N PHE A 147 3.94 -5.90 28.86
CA PHE A 147 2.72 -6.05 28.08
C PHE A 147 2.25 -7.51 27.93
N SER A 148 2.92 -8.50 28.54
CA SER A 148 2.57 -9.93 28.38
C SER A 148 1.10 -10.23 28.71
N LYS A 149 0.53 -9.57 29.72
CA LYS A 149 -0.91 -9.67 30.05
C LYS A 149 -1.79 -9.19 28.90
N LEU A 150 -1.47 -8.06 28.28
CA LEU A 150 -2.23 -7.55 27.12
C LEU A 150 -2.02 -8.44 25.89
N ALA A 151 -0.78 -8.84 25.62
CA ALA A 151 -0.43 -9.74 24.52
C ALA A 151 -1.19 -11.07 24.63
N GLY A 152 -1.43 -11.57 25.85
CA GLY A 152 -2.07 -12.86 26.12
C GLY A 152 -1.08 -14.03 26.22
N THR A 153 0.22 -13.73 26.27
CA THR A 153 1.30 -14.70 26.46
C THR A 153 2.55 -13.98 26.96
N ASP A 154 3.40 -14.69 27.69
CA ASP A 154 4.71 -14.17 28.08
C ASP A 154 5.62 -14.12 26.84
N TYR A 155 6.25 -12.97 26.63
CA TYR A 155 7.22 -12.76 25.55
C TYR A 155 8.35 -11.84 26.03
N ALA A 156 9.44 -11.76 25.26
CA ALA A 156 10.67 -11.04 25.66
C ALA A 156 11.21 -11.51 27.04
N MET A 157 11.19 -12.82 27.29
CA MET A 157 11.56 -13.46 28.56
C MET A 157 13.08 -13.46 28.82
N TYR A 158 13.69 -12.27 28.87
CA TYR A 158 15.15 -12.11 28.91
C TYR A 158 15.82 -12.81 30.10
N GLN A 159 15.18 -12.80 31.28
CA GLN A 159 15.71 -13.44 32.48
C GLN A 159 15.99 -14.94 32.30
N SER A 160 15.13 -15.65 31.57
CA SER A 160 15.26 -17.10 31.37
C SER A 160 15.90 -17.48 30.03
N GLN A 161 15.77 -16.62 29.00
CA GLN A 161 16.19 -16.94 27.64
C GLN A 161 17.44 -16.16 27.20
N HIS A 162 17.77 -15.04 27.84
CA HIS A 162 18.82 -14.09 27.41
C HIS A 162 18.74 -13.83 25.90
N GLU A 163 19.85 -13.98 25.17
CA GLU A 163 19.92 -13.82 23.71
C GLU A 163 19.03 -14.80 22.94
N LYS A 164 18.73 -15.98 23.51
CA LYS A 164 17.85 -16.97 22.86
C LYS A 164 16.38 -16.54 22.86
N MET A 165 16.04 -15.41 23.48
CA MET A 165 14.69 -14.86 23.41
C MET A 165 14.29 -14.45 21.99
N SER A 166 15.26 -14.18 21.10
CA SER A 166 15.01 -13.87 19.69
C SER A 166 15.56 -14.99 18.80
N PHE A 167 14.87 -15.28 17.71
CA PHE A 167 15.29 -16.27 16.72
C PHE A 167 14.58 -16.04 15.38
N ASN A 168 15.00 -16.76 14.32
CA ASN A 168 14.49 -16.62 12.96
C ASN A 168 13.73 -17.87 12.48
N PRO A 169 12.51 -18.14 12.96
CA PRO A 169 11.72 -19.27 12.48
C PRO A 169 11.04 -19.00 11.15
N ILE A 170 10.58 -20.09 10.56
CA ILE A 170 9.54 -20.10 9.54
C ILE A 170 8.22 -19.76 10.23
N ILE A 171 7.45 -18.86 9.63
CA ILE A 171 6.13 -18.48 10.12
C ILE A 171 5.04 -19.09 9.24
N SER A 172 3.96 -19.55 9.85
CA SER A 172 2.83 -20.15 9.15
C SER A 172 1.48 -19.71 9.71
N GLY A 173 0.45 -19.85 8.90
CA GLY A 173 -0.96 -19.65 9.26
C GLY A 173 -1.86 -20.45 8.32
N SER A 174 -3.18 -20.33 8.43
CA SER A 174 -4.07 -20.91 7.42
C SER A 174 -4.09 -20.04 6.15
N ALA A 175 -4.43 -20.63 5.00
CA ALA A 175 -4.65 -19.88 3.77
C ALA A 175 -5.67 -18.73 3.96
N GLN A 176 -6.74 -18.99 4.72
CA GLN A 176 -7.73 -17.96 5.07
C GLN A 176 -7.14 -16.78 5.84
N VAL A 177 -6.16 -17.02 6.73
CA VAL A 177 -5.46 -15.93 7.42
C VAL A 177 -4.62 -15.13 6.43
N MET A 178 -3.91 -15.78 5.51
CA MET A 178 -3.13 -15.10 4.46
C MET A 178 -4.03 -14.21 3.58
N GLU A 179 -5.18 -14.73 3.15
CA GLU A 179 -6.18 -13.96 2.40
C GLU A 179 -6.74 -12.78 3.20
N THR A 180 -7.01 -12.96 4.50
CA THR A 180 -7.50 -11.87 5.36
C THR A 180 -6.46 -10.77 5.58
N LEU A 181 -5.17 -11.13 5.48
CA LEU A 181 -4.05 -10.19 5.50
C LEU A 181 -3.73 -9.60 4.12
N TYR A 182 -4.56 -9.87 3.10
CA TYR A 182 -4.32 -9.45 1.71
C TYR A 182 -2.96 -9.90 1.15
N LEU A 183 -2.47 -11.05 1.62
CA LEU A 183 -1.29 -11.69 1.05
C LEU A 183 -1.72 -12.48 -0.20
N PRO A 184 -1.22 -12.12 -1.38
CA PRO A 184 -1.69 -12.71 -2.64
C PRO A 184 -1.22 -14.17 -2.76
N PRO A 185 -1.96 -15.01 -3.51
CA PRO A 185 -1.49 -16.33 -3.91
C PRO A 185 -0.10 -16.27 -4.57
N GLY A 186 0.75 -17.24 -4.26
CA GLY A 186 2.15 -17.29 -4.72
C GLY A 186 3.16 -16.64 -3.77
N ARG A 187 2.74 -15.65 -2.95
CA ARG A 187 3.53 -15.13 -1.82
C ARG A 187 3.55 -16.07 -0.62
N TRP A 188 2.73 -17.11 -0.68
CA TRP A 188 2.71 -18.21 0.27
C TRP A 188 2.43 -19.53 -0.46
N ILE A 189 3.02 -20.60 0.07
CA ILE A 189 2.83 -21.98 -0.40
C ILE A 189 2.10 -22.76 0.70
N GLU A 190 1.05 -23.48 0.32
CA GLU A 190 0.33 -24.35 1.25
C GLU A 190 0.99 -25.73 1.33
N THR A 191 1.30 -26.19 2.53
CA THR A 191 1.83 -27.52 2.80
C THR A 191 1.20 -28.07 4.07
N GLY A 192 0.51 -29.21 3.97
CA GLY A 192 -0.11 -29.87 5.13
C GLY A 192 -1.19 -29.04 5.84
N GLY A 193 -1.96 -28.23 5.08
CA GLY A 193 -3.02 -27.36 5.62
C GLY A 193 -2.51 -26.11 6.33
N GLN A 194 -1.23 -25.76 6.13
CA GLN A 194 -0.60 -24.53 6.61
C GLN A 194 0.02 -23.80 5.43
N ALA A 195 -0.19 -22.49 5.35
CA ALA A 195 0.47 -21.60 4.42
C ALA A 195 1.75 -21.04 5.04
N VAL A 196 2.85 -21.11 4.31
CA VAL A 196 4.17 -20.56 4.66
C VAL A 196 4.53 -19.47 3.67
N LEU A 197 5.11 -18.37 4.14
CA LEU A 197 5.52 -17.27 3.29
C LEU A 197 6.74 -17.61 2.44
N SER A 198 6.70 -17.27 1.16
CA SER A 198 7.76 -17.45 0.16
C SER A 198 8.20 -16.10 -0.41
N GLY A 199 9.43 -16.00 -0.92
CA GLY A 199 9.94 -14.82 -1.61
C GLY A 199 10.80 -15.20 -2.80
N TYR A 200 11.21 -14.24 -3.61
CA TYR A 200 12.05 -14.52 -4.77
C TYR A 200 13.35 -15.22 -4.36
N GLY A 201 13.64 -16.36 -4.98
CA GLY A 201 14.76 -17.23 -4.67
C GLY A 201 14.61 -18.11 -3.43
N GLU A 202 13.51 -18.01 -2.66
CA GLU A 202 13.32 -18.75 -1.41
C GLU A 202 11.87 -19.19 -1.19
N ASP A 203 11.60 -20.49 -1.23
CA ASP A 203 10.25 -21.04 -0.99
C ASP A 203 9.75 -20.85 0.43
N THR A 204 10.64 -20.54 1.38
CA THR A 204 10.29 -20.44 2.79
C THR A 204 11.11 -19.37 3.51
N LEU A 205 10.46 -18.25 3.79
CA LEU A 205 11.08 -17.13 4.48
C LEU A 205 11.11 -17.33 6.00
N ARG A 206 12.17 -16.78 6.60
CA ARG A 206 12.37 -16.75 8.05
C ARG A 206 12.38 -15.30 8.53
N TYR A 207 11.72 -15.05 9.65
CA TYR A 207 11.60 -13.71 10.21
C TYR A 207 12.15 -13.65 11.62
N PRO A 208 12.79 -12.56 12.03
CA PRO A 208 13.14 -12.34 13.43
C PRO A 208 11.89 -12.18 14.28
N VAL A 209 11.77 -12.98 15.34
CA VAL A 209 10.63 -12.96 16.27
C VAL A 209 11.11 -13.19 17.69
N LEU A 210 10.29 -12.82 18.69
CA LEU A 210 10.54 -13.15 20.08
C LEU A 210 9.91 -14.49 20.45
N ARG A 211 10.56 -15.29 21.29
CA ARG A 211 9.94 -16.49 21.86
C ARG A 211 8.76 -16.09 22.74
N THR A 212 7.67 -16.83 22.62
CA THR A 212 6.53 -16.73 23.52
C THR A 212 6.43 -17.97 24.39
N ALA A 213 5.69 -17.88 25.49
CA ALA A 213 5.23 -19.07 26.19
C ALA A 213 4.36 -19.94 25.26
N SER A 214 4.22 -21.22 25.60
CA SER A 214 3.46 -22.19 24.81
C SER A 214 1.94 -22.04 24.95
N SER A 215 1.48 -21.30 25.96
CA SER A 215 0.10 -20.92 26.16
C SER A 215 -0.19 -19.55 25.55
N TYR A 216 -1.40 -19.42 25.00
CA TYR A 216 -1.95 -18.17 24.51
C TYR A 216 -3.38 -18.02 25.04
N ALA A 217 -3.70 -16.88 25.65
CA ALA A 217 -5.01 -16.60 26.21
C ALA A 217 -6.06 -16.21 25.16
N GLY A 218 -5.64 -16.02 23.91
CA GLY A 218 -6.47 -15.56 22.80
C GLY A 218 -6.63 -16.56 21.65
N THR A 219 -6.99 -16.03 20.48
CA THR A 219 -7.07 -16.79 19.23
C THR A 219 -5.79 -16.59 18.41
N VAL A 220 -5.04 -17.67 18.19
CA VAL A 220 -3.86 -17.65 17.33
C VAL A 220 -4.28 -17.49 15.87
N ARG A 221 -3.61 -16.58 15.14
CA ARG A 221 -3.77 -16.38 13.69
C ARG A 221 -2.57 -16.90 12.92
N MET A 222 -1.37 -16.63 13.42
CA MET A 222 -0.12 -17.12 12.87
C MET A 222 0.78 -17.63 13.98
N GLN A 223 1.56 -18.66 13.67
CA GLN A 223 2.47 -19.30 14.61
C GLN A 223 3.78 -19.71 13.96
N ALA A 224 4.75 -20.06 14.79
CA ALA A 224 6.01 -20.65 14.41
C ALA A 224 6.27 -21.92 15.24
N ALA A 225 7.37 -22.61 14.94
CA ALA A 225 7.80 -23.80 15.67
C ALA A 225 7.80 -23.58 17.20
N GLY A 226 7.47 -24.64 17.94
CA GLY A 226 7.38 -24.60 19.41
C GLY A 226 6.17 -23.86 19.96
N LYS A 227 5.11 -23.66 19.16
CA LYS A 227 3.90 -22.89 19.51
C LYS A 227 4.19 -21.40 19.80
N THR A 228 5.26 -20.87 19.21
CA THR A 228 5.55 -19.44 19.31
C THR A 228 4.46 -18.66 18.57
N VAL A 229 3.78 -17.74 19.26
CA VAL A 229 2.72 -16.92 18.67
C VAL A 229 3.36 -15.83 17.82
N ILE A 230 2.97 -15.78 16.55
CA ILE A 230 3.43 -14.76 15.59
C ILE A 230 2.39 -13.65 15.47
N ALA A 231 1.11 -14.03 15.38
CA ALA A 231 0.02 -13.08 15.46
C ALA A 231 -1.19 -13.71 16.17
N GLY A 232 -1.87 -12.94 16.99
CA GLY A 232 -3.05 -13.40 17.70
C GLY A 232 -3.93 -12.26 18.21
N GLU A 233 -5.20 -12.57 18.40
CA GLU A 233 -6.18 -11.69 19.03
C GLU A 233 -6.44 -12.10 20.46
N HIS A 234 -6.44 -11.13 21.38
CA HIS A 234 -6.74 -11.34 22.79
C HIS A 234 -7.76 -10.31 23.27
N ALA A 235 -8.90 -10.78 23.78
CA ALA A 235 -9.91 -9.93 24.38
C ALA A 235 -9.49 -9.56 25.81
N VAL A 236 -9.51 -8.26 26.14
CA VAL A 236 -9.08 -7.76 27.45
C VAL A 236 -10.09 -6.72 27.96
N GLY A 237 -10.79 -7.04 29.05
CA GLY A 237 -11.89 -6.19 29.52
C GLY A 237 -12.96 -6.03 28.45
N LYS A 238 -13.26 -4.79 28.07
CA LYS A 238 -14.17 -4.47 26.95
C LYS A 238 -13.46 -4.35 25.60
N GLY A 239 -12.13 -4.28 25.59
CA GLY A 239 -11.35 -4.02 24.38
C GLY A 239 -10.70 -5.27 23.80
N GLN A 240 -9.81 -5.02 22.84
CA GLN A 240 -9.17 -6.08 22.06
C GLN A 240 -7.71 -5.74 21.77
N VAL A 241 -6.84 -6.73 21.85
CA VAL A 241 -5.43 -6.64 21.50
C VAL A 241 -5.14 -7.51 20.29
N LEU A 242 -4.51 -6.92 19.27
CA LEU A 242 -3.82 -7.63 18.19
C LEU A 242 -2.33 -7.65 18.53
N PHE A 243 -1.83 -8.80 18.96
CA PHE A 243 -0.41 -9.01 19.16
C PHE A 243 0.23 -9.45 17.85
N VAL A 244 1.27 -8.73 17.39
CA VAL A 244 2.04 -9.08 16.19
C VAL A 244 3.52 -9.13 16.54
N ASN A 245 4.05 -10.34 16.68
CA ASN A 245 5.42 -10.62 17.08
C ASN A 245 6.39 -10.64 15.88
N LEU A 246 6.31 -9.59 15.07
CA LEU A 246 7.15 -9.35 13.90
C LEU A 246 7.60 -7.88 13.94
N PRO A 247 8.83 -7.56 13.52
CA PRO A 247 9.30 -6.19 13.50
C PRO A 247 8.86 -5.52 12.19
N LEU A 248 7.57 -5.19 12.10
CA LEU A 248 6.94 -4.71 10.86
C LEU A 248 7.61 -3.45 10.31
N GLY A 249 7.93 -2.48 11.17
CA GLY A 249 8.68 -1.28 10.82
C GLY A 249 10.04 -1.60 10.22
N TYR A 250 10.79 -2.50 10.87
CA TYR A 250 12.09 -2.95 10.37
C TYR A 250 12.02 -3.60 8.99
N LEU A 251 11.00 -4.42 8.73
CA LEU A 251 10.81 -5.13 7.47
C LEU A 251 10.43 -4.17 6.33
N LYS A 252 9.53 -3.22 6.58
CA LYS A 252 9.16 -2.18 5.59
C LYS A 252 10.38 -1.37 5.13
N LEU A 253 11.29 -1.03 6.04
CA LEU A 253 12.54 -0.32 5.72
C LEU A 253 13.58 -1.17 4.96
N ARG A 254 13.34 -2.48 4.83
CA ARG A 254 14.20 -3.44 4.12
C ARG A 254 13.47 -4.12 2.98
N THR A 255 12.51 -3.42 2.40
CA THR A 255 11.78 -3.88 1.21
C THR A 255 11.01 -5.18 1.44
N ASP A 256 10.44 -5.36 2.63
CA ASP A 256 9.46 -6.43 2.91
C ASP A 256 8.26 -5.85 3.68
N GLY A 257 7.59 -4.88 3.05
CA GLY A 257 6.48 -4.15 3.66
C GLY A 257 5.15 -4.91 3.75
N ILE A 258 4.98 -6.02 3.03
CA ILE A 258 3.65 -6.62 2.80
C ILE A 258 2.94 -7.04 4.11
N LEU A 259 3.70 -7.48 5.12
CA LEU A 259 3.15 -7.86 6.42
C LEU A 259 2.67 -6.65 7.22
N MET A 260 3.38 -5.52 7.17
CA MET A 260 2.92 -4.27 7.79
C MET A 260 1.55 -3.87 7.22
N HIS A 261 1.43 -3.91 5.89
CA HIS A 261 0.20 -3.59 5.17
C HIS A 261 -0.95 -4.50 5.56
N GLY A 262 -0.72 -5.82 5.53
CA GLY A 262 -1.73 -6.80 5.91
C GLY A 262 -2.24 -6.63 7.34
N PHE A 263 -1.35 -6.40 8.31
CA PHE A 263 -1.75 -6.21 9.70
C PHE A 263 -2.39 -4.85 9.98
N LEU A 264 -1.98 -3.78 9.29
CA LEU A 264 -2.68 -2.49 9.33
C LEU A 264 -4.10 -2.65 8.82
N HIS A 265 -4.28 -3.28 7.66
CA HIS A 265 -5.60 -3.59 7.11
C HIS A 265 -6.44 -4.41 8.09
N TYR A 266 -5.87 -5.48 8.65
CA TYR A 266 -6.53 -6.33 9.64
C TYR A 266 -6.99 -5.54 10.87
N PHE A 267 -6.10 -4.72 11.44
CA PHE A 267 -6.40 -3.95 12.64
C PHE A 267 -7.51 -2.93 12.40
N ALA A 268 -7.41 -2.15 11.32
CA ALA A 268 -8.39 -1.12 11.02
C ALA A 268 -9.77 -1.69 10.64
N HIS A 269 -9.81 -2.69 9.76
CA HIS A 269 -11.06 -3.15 9.15
C HIS A 269 -11.66 -4.36 9.86
N ARG A 270 -10.84 -5.34 10.24
CA ARG A 270 -11.33 -6.58 10.83
C ARG A 270 -11.65 -6.42 12.31
N ILE A 271 -10.78 -5.74 13.06
CA ILE A 271 -10.94 -5.52 14.50
C ILE A 271 -11.86 -4.33 14.76
N MET A 272 -11.56 -3.16 14.20
CA MET A 272 -12.33 -1.94 14.48
C MET A 272 -13.49 -1.69 13.53
N GLY A 273 -13.50 -2.29 12.34
CA GLY A 273 -14.57 -2.05 11.37
C GLY A 273 -14.55 -0.66 10.76
N GLN A 274 -13.39 -0.02 10.66
CA GLN A 274 -13.32 1.33 10.11
C GLN A 274 -13.61 1.36 8.60
N PRO A 275 -14.18 2.46 8.09
CA PRO A 275 -14.21 2.74 6.67
C PRO A 275 -12.79 2.84 6.07
N GLN A 276 -12.64 2.34 4.85
CA GLN A 276 -11.38 2.37 4.09
C GLN A 276 -11.44 3.37 2.95
N LEU A 277 -10.35 4.09 2.68
CA LEU A 277 -10.14 4.68 1.35
C LEU A 277 -9.46 3.65 0.43
N SER A 278 -10.18 3.09 -0.53
CA SER A 278 -9.67 2.02 -1.40
C SER A 278 -8.35 2.41 -2.09
N ALA A 279 -7.42 1.46 -2.17
CA ALA A 279 -6.18 1.58 -2.93
C ALA A 279 -6.38 1.42 -4.45
N ALA A 280 -7.60 1.16 -4.91
CA ALA A 280 -7.91 0.99 -6.32
C ALA A 280 -8.88 2.06 -6.83
N PRO A 281 -8.70 2.55 -8.09
CA PRO A 281 -9.66 3.43 -8.74
C PRO A 281 -11.05 2.81 -8.80
N GLU A 282 -12.05 3.56 -8.38
CA GLU A 282 -13.45 3.14 -8.24
C GLU A 282 -13.65 1.97 -7.28
N GLY A 283 -12.66 1.63 -6.46
CA GLY A 283 -12.64 0.42 -5.62
C GLY A 283 -12.64 -0.89 -6.42
N ILE A 284 -12.21 -0.85 -7.68
CA ILE A 284 -12.18 -2.00 -8.59
C ILE A 284 -10.75 -2.49 -8.69
N GLY A 285 -10.49 -3.69 -8.15
CA GLY A 285 -9.19 -4.35 -8.21
C GLY A 285 -8.73 -4.64 -9.63
N GLY A 286 -7.53 -5.20 -9.76
CA GLY A 286 -6.98 -5.48 -11.06
C GLY A 286 -5.50 -5.81 -11.04
N LEU A 287 -4.98 -6.06 -12.23
CA LEU A 287 -3.57 -6.33 -12.43
C LEU A 287 -2.93 -5.26 -13.31
N VAL A 288 -1.65 -5.03 -13.02
CA VAL A 288 -0.70 -4.49 -13.97
C VAL A 288 0.04 -5.67 -14.59
N LEU A 289 0.07 -5.74 -15.92
CA LEU A 289 0.94 -6.66 -16.63
C LEU A 289 2.06 -5.87 -17.30
N ASN A 290 3.29 -6.08 -16.83
CA ASN A 290 4.47 -5.43 -17.36
C ASN A 290 5.25 -6.39 -18.29
N TRP A 291 5.31 -6.08 -19.59
CA TRP A 291 6.07 -6.83 -20.58
C TRP A 291 7.50 -6.31 -20.67
N HIS A 292 8.49 -7.19 -20.51
CA HIS A 292 9.91 -6.82 -20.61
C HIS A 292 10.49 -7.33 -21.94
N CYS A 293 10.96 -6.41 -22.78
CA CYS A 293 11.64 -6.71 -24.04
C CYS A 293 13.13 -6.38 -23.95
N ASP A 294 13.89 -7.39 -23.57
CA ASP A 294 15.32 -7.29 -23.23
C ASP A 294 16.22 -7.36 -24.47
N ALA A 295 15.76 -8.12 -25.48
CA ALA A 295 16.59 -8.60 -26.58
C ALA A 295 15.80 -8.81 -27.87
N LYS A 296 16.51 -9.04 -28.98
CA LYS A 296 15.94 -9.28 -30.31
C LYS A 296 14.91 -10.40 -30.36
N ILE A 297 15.07 -11.44 -29.54
CA ILE A 297 14.15 -12.57 -29.44
C ILE A 297 12.74 -12.15 -28.97
N CYS A 298 12.62 -10.99 -28.32
CA CYS A 298 11.33 -10.42 -27.95
C CYS A 298 10.43 -10.18 -29.17
N ILE A 299 11.00 -9.76 -30.30
CA ILE A 299 10.25 -9.32 -31.49
C ILE A 299 9.41 -10.47 -32.11
N PRO A 300 9.98 -11.64 -32.44
CA PRO A 300 9.16 -12.75 -32.95
C PRO A 300 8.16 -13.27 -31.90
N ALA A 301 8.51 -13.27 -30.61
CA ALA A 301 7.60 -13.71 -29.56
C ALA A 301 6.40 -12.76 -29.38
N MET A 302 6.64 -11.44 -29.38
CA MET A 302 5.60 -10.41 -29.40
C MET A 302 4.65 -10.59 -30.59
N ASN A 303 5.18 -10.89 -31.78
CA ASN A 303 4.35 -11.19 -32.96
C ASN A 303 3.46 -12.42 -32.77
N GLN A 304 3.93 -13.45 -32.06
CA GLN A 304 3.10 -14.62 -31.74
C GLN A 304 1.99 -14.25 -30.76
N LEU A 305 2.30 -13.51 -29.70
CA LEU A 305 1.30 -13.04 -28.73
C LEU A 305 0.26 -12.10 -29.36
N LEU A 306 0.68 -11.24 -30.31
CA LEU A 306 -0.22 -10.41 -31.12
C LEU A 306 -1.19 -11.28 -31.94
N LYS A 307 -0.68 -12.31 -32.63
CA LYS A 307 -1.51 -13.25 -33.41
C LYS A 307 -2.44 -14.07 -32.52
N ALA A 308 -2.02 -14.41 -31.31
CA ALA A 308 -2.83 -15.08 -30.30
C ALA A 308 -3.88 -14.16 -29.66
N GLY A 309 -3.88 -12.86 -29.99
CA GLY A 309 -4.86 -11.90 -29.50
C GLY A 309 -4.64 -11.45 -28.06
N VAL A 310 -3.43 -11.58 -27.51
CA VAL A 310 -3.14 -11.10 -26.14
C VAL A 310 -3.33 -9.59 -26.04
N PHE A 311 -2.80 -8.83 -27.01
CA PHE A 311 -2.87 -7.36 -27.06
C PHE A 311 -4.17 -6.82 -27.71
N THR A 312 -5.25 -7.61 -27.68
CA THR A 312 -6.62 -7.07 -27.83
C THR A 312 -7.19 -6.62 -26.49
N ARG A 313 -6.54 -7.01 -25.38
CA ARG A 313 -6.79 -6.56 -24.01
C ARG A 313 -5.74 -5.55 -23.58
N GLY A 314 -5.92 -5.02 -22.37
CA GLY A 314 -5.06 -4.03 -21.74
C GLY A 314 -5.87 -2.86 -21.18
N PRO A 315 -5.22 -1.72 -20.92
CA PRO A 315 -3.84 -1.40 -21.30
C PRO A 315 -2.77 -2.13 -20.46
N PHE A 316 -1.59 -2.33 -21.04
CA PHE A 316 -0.42 -2.93 -20.43
C PHE A 316 0.76 -1.95 -20.38
N SER A 317 1.73 -2.24 -19.51
CA SER A 317 3.02 -1.55 -19.43
C SER A 317 4.06 -2.36 -20.22
N ILE A 318 4.74 -1.77 -21.20
CA ILE A 318 5.68 -2.47 -22.09
C ILE A 318 7.03 -1.75 -22.04
N HIS A 319 8.05 -2.40 -21.47
CA HIS A 319 9.37 -1.81 -21.28
C HIS A 319 10.39 -2.44 -22.22
N VAL A 320 11.24 -1.62 -22.82
CA VAL A 320 12.18 -2.05 -23.87
C VAL A 320 13.60 -1.60 -23.57
N THR A 321 14.57 -2.50 -23.77
CA THR A 321 15.98 -2.12 -23.92
C THR A 321 16.26 -1.85 -25.39
N ALA A 322 16.48 -0.59 -25.76
CA ALA A 322 16.47 -0.15 -27.15
C ALA A 322 17.76 -0.43 -27.94
N GLY A 323 18.87 -0.71 -27.27
CA GLY A 323 20.16 -0.83 -27.93
C GLY A 323 20.31 -2.05 -28.85
N PRO A 324 21.36 -2.06 -29.69
CA PRO A 324 21.62 -3.13 -30.64
C PRO A 324 22.23 -4.38 -30.00
N ASP A 325 22.73 -4.27 -28.78
CA ASP A 325 23.40 -5.33 -28.04
C ASP A 325 22.61 -5.74 -26.79
N GLN A 326 22.84 -6.95 -26.27
CA GLN A 326 22.18 -7.43 -25.05
C GLN A 326 23.14 -7.76 -23.90
N ARG A 327 24.21 -8.53 -24.16
CA ARG A 327 25.10 -9.13 -23.15
C ARG A 327 26.39 -8.37 -22.98
N GLU A 328 26.94 -7.94 -24.09
CA GLU A 328 28.20 -7.24 -24.19
C GLU A 328 28.21 -6.37 -25.45
N PHE A 329 29.11 -5.39 -25.50
CA PHE A 329 29.23 -4.52 -26.67
C PHE A 329 29.53 -5.31 -27.94
N GLY A 330 28.76 -5.05 -28.99
CA GLY A 330 28.95 -5.62 -30.34
C GLY A 330 28.36 -7.01 -30.56
N ASP A 331 27.59 -7.57 -29.63
CA ASP A 331 26.97 -8.89 -29.81
C ASP A 331 25.78 -8.90 -30.79
N GLY A 332 25.18 -7.74 -31.09
CA GLY A 332 24.07 -7.62 -32.02
C GLY A 332 22.79 -8.37 -31.61
N LEU A 333 22.67 -8.74 -30.33
CA LEU A 333 21.56 -9.52 -29.77
C LEU A 333 20.41 -8.64 -29.24
N GLY A 334 20.59 -7.32 -29.21
CA GLY A 334 19.61 -6.36 -28.73
C GLY A 334 18.47 -6.11 -29.72
N VAL A 335 17.47 -5.35 -29.26
CA VAL A 335 16.27 -5.01 -30.06
C VAL A 335 16.63 -4.13 -31.28
N ASP A 336 17.69 -3.32 -31.15
CA ASP A 336 18.12 -2.31 -32.12
C ASP A 336 16.96 -1.39 -32.55
N LEU A 337 16.25 -0.85 -31.55
CA LEU A 337 14.98 -0.17 -31.75
C LEU A 337 15.09 1.00 -32.73
N ASN A 338 16.17 1.79 -32.66
CA ASN A 338 16.37 2.96 -33.54
C ASN A 338 16.42 2.57 -35.03
N ASN A 339 16.91 1.38 -35.37
CA ASN A 339 17.03 0.92 -36.76
C ASN A 339 15.91 -0.06 -37.18
N ASN A 340 15.15 -0.58 -36.21
CA ASN A 340 14.11 -1.57 -36.45
C ASN A 340 12.72 -0.95 -36.67
N LYS A 341 12.48 -0.41 -37.87
CA LYS A 341 11.21 0.26 -38.23
C LYS A 341 9.97 -0.63 -38.03
N ALA A 342 10.08 -1.92 -38.30
CA ALA A 342 8.95 -2.85 -38.14
C ALA A 342 8.55 -2.99 -36.66
N PHE A 343 9.52 -3.09 -35.76
CA PHE A 343 9.23 -3.17 -34.33
C PHE A 343 8.78 -1.82 -33.76
N GLN A 344 9.32 -0.70 -34.24
CA GLN A 344 8.80 0.62 -33.89
C GLN A 344 7.31 0.74 -34.23
N GLU A 345 6.89 0.26 -35.40
CA GLU A 345 5.48 0.29 -35.80
C GLU A 345 4.58 -0.54 -34.88
N ILE A 346 5.06 -1.71 -34.45
CA ILE A 346 4.37 -2.55 -33.46
C ILE A 346 4.18 -1.78 -32.15
N LEU A 347 5.24 -1.17 -31.62
CA LEU A 347 5.18 -0.45 -30.35
C LEU A 347 4.30 0.81 -30.44
N ARG A 348 4.37 1.56 -31.55
CA ARG A 348 3.45 2.70 -31.78
C ARG A 348 2.00 2.25 -31.83
N THR A 349 1.70 1.16 -32.53
CA THR A 349 0.35 0.58 -32.59
C THR A 349 -0.15 0.18 -31.19
N LEU A 350 0.74 -0.36 -30.34
CA LEU A 350 0.39 -0.70 -28.96
C LEU A 350 0.18 0.56 -28.11
N ALA A 351 1.02 1.59 -28.27
CA ALA A 351 0.85 2.88 -27.62
C ALA A 351 -0.48 3.55 -28.00
N ASP A 352 -0.86 3.53 -29.29
CA ASP A 352 -2.14 4.06 -29.79
C ASP A 352 -3.36 3.34 -29.22
N LYS A 353 -3.20 2.09 -28.76
CA LYS A 353 -4.22 1.32 -28.03
C LYS A 353 -4.25 1.63 -26.53
N GLY A 354 -3.43 2.56 -26.07
CA GLY A 354 -3.36 3.01 -24.67
C GLY A 354 -2.37 2.24 -23.80
N ASN A 355 -1.53 1.36 -24.37
CA ASN A 355 -0.43 0.74 -23.62
C ASN A 355 0.66 1.80 -23.34
N GLU A 356 1.35 1.68 -22.20
CA GLU A 356 2.48 2.55 -21.88
C GLU A 356 3.78 1.91 -22.39
N ILE A 357 4.64 2.69 -23.06
CA ILE A 357 5.96 2.24 -23.51
C ILE A 357 7.04 2.95 -22.69
N GLY A 358 7.87 2.18 -21.99
CA GLY A 358 8.91 2.68 -21.09
C GLY A 358 10.28 2.05 -21.35
N SER A 359 11.30 2.49 -20.60
CA SER A 359 12.62 1.88 -20.64
C SER A 359 12.69 0.63 -19.78
N HIS A 360 13.28 -0.42 -20.33
CA HIS A 360 13.83 -1.51 -19.55
C HIS A 360 15.34 -1.29 -19.39
N GLY A 361 15.73 -0.52 -18.37
CA GLY A 361 17.14 -0.25 -18.07
C GLY A 361 17.84 0.72 -18.98
N GLY A 362 19.16 0.55 -19.08
CA GLY A 362 20.03 1.29 -19.99
C GLY A 362 20.11 0.68 -21.38
N TRP A 363 21.12 1.11 -22.14
CA TRP A 363 21.28 0.80 -23.57
C TRP A 363 21.50 -0.69 -23.89
N ILE A 364 22.19 -1.45 -23.02
CA ILE A 364 22.55 -2.86 -23.24
C ILE A 364 22.08 -3.67 -22.03
N HIS A 365 21.08 -4.53 -22.18
CA HIS A 365 20.30 -5.08 -21.08
C HIS A 365 21.12 -5.75 -19.95
N ASP A 366 21.77 -6.89 -20.22
CA ASP A 366 22.50 -7.66 -19.22
C ASP A 366 23.77 -6.95 -18.80
N TRP A 367 24.46 -6.32 -19.76
CA TRP A 367 25.68 -5.58 -19.47
C TRP A 367 25.39 -4.47 -18.47
N PHE A 368 24.36 -3.65 -18.74
CA PHE A 368 23.96 -2.56 -17.86
C PHE A 368 23.55 -3.09 -16.48
N GLY A 369 22.62 -4.04 -16.42
CA GLY A 369 22.13 -4.61 -15.15
C GLY A 369 23.24 -5.21 -14.28
N LYS A 370 24.20 -5.93 -14.88
CA LYS A 370 25.30 -6.59 -14.15
C LYS A 370 26.41 -5.63 -13.73
N HIS A 371 26.58 -4.49 -14.41
CA HIS A 371 27.65 -3.52 -14.11
C HIS A 371 27.16 -2.34 -13.27
N LEU A 372 25.86 -2.18 -13.03
CA LEU A 372 25.33 -1.18 -12.11
C LEU A 372 25.82 -1.40 -10.68
N SER A 373 26.23 -0.33 -10.01
CA SER A 373 26.60 -0.33 -8.59
C SER A 373 26.12 0.95 -7.90
N GLY A 374 26.20 1.00 -6.56
CA GLY A 374 25.85 2.20 -5.80
C GLY A 374 26.79 3.40 -6.01
N SER A 375 27.90 3.24 -6.73
CA SER A 375 28.98 4.25 -6.79
C SER A 375 29.40 4.67 -8.21
N ASN A 376 28.75 4.15 -9.26
CA ASN A 376 29.14 4.39 -10.65
C ASN A 376 28.13 5.20 -11.47
N GLU A 377 27.33 6.05 -10.80
CA GLU A 377 26.32 6.92 -11.41
C GLU A 377 26.83 7.67 -12.65
N GLN A 378 27.96 8.39 -12.55
CA GLN A 378 28.50 9.17 -13.66
C GLN A 378 28.84 8.32 -14.89
N GLN A 379 29.32 7.08 -14.67
CA GLN A 379 29.67 6.16 -15.75
C GLN A 379 28.43 5.54 -16.40
N MET A 380 27.39 5.26 -15.61
CA MET A 380 26.25 4.48 -16.04
C MET A 380 25.07 5.32 -16.56
N THR A 381 24.96 6.58 -16.13
CA THR A 381 23.92 7.53 -16.57
C THR A 381 23.79 7.66 -18.09
N PRO A 382 24.88 7.76 -18.89
CA PRO A 382 24.76 7.87 -20.34
C PRO A 382 24.02 6.69 -21.02
N TYR A 383 24.02 5.50 -20.41
CA TYR A 383 23.29 4.35 -20.94
C TYR A 383 21.79 4.43 -20.63
N LEU A 384 21.40 5.02 -19.50
CA LEU A 384 19.99 5.31 -19.18
C LEU A 384 19.43 6.35 -20.15
N GLU A 385 20.17 7.45 -20.36
CA GLU A 385 19.81 8.52 -21.29
C GLU A 385 19.62 8.01 -22.71
N GLN A 386 20.55 7.18 -23.21
CA GLN A 386 20.45 6.60 -24.55
C GLN A 386 19.17 5.77 -24.76
N ASN A 387 18.78 4.97 -23.76
CA ASN A 387 17.56 4.19 -23.83
C ASN A 387 16.32 5.09 -23.75
N ALA A 388 16.29 5.99 -22.77
CA ALA A 388 15.20 6.96 -22.59
C ALA A 388 14.97 7.81 -23.85
N ASP A 389 16.03 8.26 -24.49
CA ASP A 389 15.99 9.03 -25.74
C ASP A 389 15.43 8.21 -26.91
N ALA A 390 15.74 6.91 -26.98
CA ALA A 390 15.18 6.03 -28.00
C ALA A 390 13.67 5.81 -27.81
N ILE A 391 13.24 5.62 -26.56
CA ILE A 391 11.82 5.55 -26.21
C ILE A 391 11.13 6.88 -26.51
N LYS A 392 11.70 8.01 -26.11
CA LYS A 392 11.17 9.36 -26.40
C LYS A 392 11.00 9.61 -27.89
N ARG A 393 11.99 9.23 -28.72
CA ARG A 393 11.88 9.33 -30.19
C ARG A 393 10.76 8.45 -30.77
N LEU A 394 10.50 7.30 -30.14
CA LEU A 394 9.44 6.39 -30.58
C LEU A 394 8.04 6.95 -30.28
N ILE A 395 7.81 7.41 -29.04
CA ILE A 395 6.47 7.79 -28.53
C ILE A 395 6.18 9.30 -28.58
N GLY A 396 7.19 10.14 -28.82
CA GLY A 396 7.04 11.58 -28.98
C GLY A 396 6.94 12.40 -27.68
N HIS A 397 7.09 11.77 -26.52
CA HIS A 397 7.14 12.41 -25.21
C HIS A 397 8.12 11.69 -24.28
N ASP A 398 8.44 12.30 -23.14
CA ASP A 398 9.27 11.67 -22.12
C ASP A 398 8.57 10.43 -21.54
N GLN A 399 9.34 9.37 -21.30
CA GLN A 399 8.83 8.14 -20.69
C GLN A 399 8.32 8.39 -19.27
N THR A 400 7.36 7.58 -18.84
CA THR A 400 6.76 7.71 -17.51
C THR A 400 6.95 6.47 -16.63
N GLU A 401 7.42 5.36 -17.22
CA GLU A 401 7.64 4.07 -16.55
C GLU A 401 9.04 3.53 -16.82
N TYR A 402 9.55 2.72 -15.89
CA TYR A 402 10.85 2.07 -15.99
C TYR A 402 10.84 0.66 -15.36
N SER A 403 11.62 -0.28 -15.89
CA SER A 403 11.98 -1.51 -15.17
C SER A 403 13.48 -1.76 -15.20
N ALA A 404 14.03 -2.23 -14.07
CA ALA A 404 15.45 -2.51 -13.94
C ALA A 404 15.81 -3.90 -14.52
N PRO A 405 16.75 -3.98 -15.48
CA PRO A 405 17.34 -5.25 -15.91
C PRO A 405 17.92 -5.99 -14.71
N THR A 406 17.76 -7.31 -14.71
CA THR A 406 18.28 -8.21 -13.66
C THR A 406 17.84 -7.83 -12.23
N GLY A 407 16.81 -7.00 -12.08
CA GLY A 407 16.37 -6.47 -10.79
C GLY A 407 17.36 -5.54 -10.07
N ASN A 408 18.46 -5.11 -10.71
CA ASN A 408 19.48 -4.29 -10.08
C ASN A 408 19.09 -2.81 -10.14
N GLN A 409 18.58 -2.27 -9.03
CA GLN A 409 18.09 -0.89 -8.93
C GLN A 409 18.78 -0.11 -7.80
N PRO A 410 20.02 0.36 -8.00
CA PRO A 410 20.68 1.27 -7.07
C PRO A 410 19.85 2.53 -6.82
N VAL A 411 20.04 3.14 -5.64
CA VAL A 411 19.22 4.28 -5.24
C VAL A 411 19.38 5.48 -6.18
N TRP A 412 20.60 5.76 -6.64
CA TRP A 412 20.86 6.86 -7.58
C TRP A 412 20.11 6.71 -8.92
N VAL A 413 19.82 5.48 -9.37
CA VAL A 413 19.00 5.26 -10.57
C VAL A 413 17.58 5.76 -10.32
N THR A 414 17.05 5.54 -9.12
CA THR A 414 15.72 6.03 -8.75
C THR A 414 15.72 7.55 -8.63
N ASP A 415 16.77 8.13 -8.04
CA ASP A 415 16.94 9.59 -7.98
C ASP A 415 16.99 10.22 -9.39
N TRP A 416 17.69 9.57 -10.34
CA TRP A 416 17.73 9.99 -11.74
C TRP A 416 16.34 9.91 -12.40
N LEU A 417 15.61 8.80 -12.21
CA LEU A 417 14.26 8.61 -12.74
C LEU A 417 13.29 9.68 -12.24
N GLU A 418 13.33 10.02 -10.95
CA GLU A 418 12.54 11.12 -10.38
C GLU A 418 12.88 12.47 -11.01
N ALA A 419 14.18 12.77 -11.20
CA ALA A 419 14.63 13.98 -11.87
C ALA A 419 14.14 14.08 -13.33
N GLN A 420 13.87 12.94 -13.98
CA GLN A 420 13.28 12.86 -15.32
C GLN A 420 11.74 12.83 -15.32
N ASN A 421 11.08 13.01 -14.18
CA ASN A 421 9.62 12.92 -14.01
C ASN A 421 9.02 11.53 -14.34
N VAL A 422 9.83 10.46 -14.25
CA VAL A 422 9.31 9.09 -14.27
C VAL A 422 8.46 8.87 -13.02
N ARG A 423 7.28 8.28 -13.20
CA ARG A 423 6.24 8.20 -12.17
C ARG A 423 6.17 6.85 -11.49
N ALA A 424 6.58 5.81 -12.20
CA ALA A 424 6.49 4.45 -11.72
C ALA A 424 7.70 3.61 -12.14
N TYR A 425 8.09 2.68 -11.29
CA TYR A 425 9.10 1.70 -11.64
C TYR A 425 8.81 0.29 -11.09
N TYR A 426 9.16 -0.72 -11.87
CA TYR A 426 9.10 -2.12 -11.46
C TYR A 426 10.13 -2.39 -10.37
N PHE A 427 9.76 -3.17 -9.34
CA PHE A 427 10.64 -3.43 -8.22
C PHE A 427 10.60 -4.89 -7.74
N THR A 428 11.79 -5.43 -7.45
CA THR A 428 11.97 -6.80 -6.95
C THR A 428 11.90 -6.91 -5.43
N GLY A 429 11.92 -5.79 -4.72
CA GLY A 429 11.60 -5.73 -3.29
C GLY A 429 10.10 -5.52 -3.05
N ASN A 430 9.68 -5.65 -1.80
CA ASN A 430 8.28 -5.59 -1.33
C ASN A 430 7.37 -6.62 -2.02
N ILE A 431 7.93 -7.79 -2.33
CA ILE A 431 7.31 -8.81 -3.18
C ILE A 431 5.85 -9.06 -2.81
N GLY A 432 5.00 -8.97 -3.83
CA GLY A 432 3.56 -9.19 -3.79
C GLY A 432 2.72 -8.10 -3.13
N GLN A 433 3.32 -6.97 -2.77
CA GLN A 433 2.61 -5.79 -2.35
C GLN A 433 1.98 -5.03 -3.55
N GLY A 434 0.98 -4.19 -3.28
CA GLY A 434 0.52 -3.18 -4.25
C GLY A 434 1.52 -2.03 -4.42
N PRO A 435 1.19 -1.01 -5.23
CA PRO A 435 2.04 0.17 -5.40
C PRO A 435 2.40 0.82 -4.07
N THR A 436 3.67 1.17 -3.88
CA THR A 436 4.17 1.58 -2.56
C THR A 436 5.36 2.54 -2.64
N HIS A 437 5.50 3.38 -1.61
CA HIS A 437 6.73 4.09 -1.34
C HIS A 437 7.77 3.15 -0.76
N THR A 438 8.90 3.08 -1.45
CA THR A 438 9.99 2.16 -1.10
C THR A 438 11.03 2.85 -0.24
N TYR A 439 11.57 2.09 0.71
CA TYR A 439 12.65 2.52 1.58
C TYR A 439 13.90 1.70 1.28
N ARG A 440 15.02 2.38 1.03
CA ARG A 440 16.34 1.78 0.79
C ARG A 440 17.40 2.66 1.44
N GLU A 441 18.43 2.05 2.02
CA GLU A 441 19.59 2.78 2.56
C GLU A 441 19.23 3.97 3.48
N GLY A 442 18.18 3.82 4.30
CA GLY A 442 17.75 4.86 5.23
C GLY A 442 17.05 6.06 4.56
N ARG A 443 16.61 5.94 3.30
CA ARG A 443 15.80 6.94 2.61
C ARG A 443 14.51 6.35 2.07
N ARG A 444 13.52 7.22 1.90
CA ARG A 444 12.24 6.95 1.23
C ARG A 444 12.32 7.53 -0.18
N ASP A 445 11.81 6.80 -1.16
CA ASP A 445 11.51 7.37 -2.48
C ASP A 445 10.50 8.53 -2.31
N GLN A 446 10.60 9.59 -3.12
CA GLN A 446 9.86 10.83 -2.84
C GLN A 446 8.49 10.80 -3.52
N HIS A 447 8.49 10.81 -4.85
CA HIS A 447 7.29 10.96 -5.68
C HIS A 447 7.07 9.76 -6.60
N ILE A 448 8.14 9.04 -6.96
CA ILE A 448 8.03 7.85 -7.80
C ILE A 448 7.43 6.69 -7.01
N TRP A 449 6.50 5.98 -7.63
CA TRP A 449 5.86 4.81 -7.04
C TRP A 449 6.60 3.54 -7.47
N SER A 450 6.94 2.69 -6.52
CA SER A 450 7.42 1.35 -6.85
C SER A 450 6.23 0.41 -7.07
N PHE A 451 6.41 -0.52 -8.00
CA PHE A 451 5.45 -1.57 -8.33
C PHE A 451 6.12 -2.93 -8.06
N PRO A 452 5.91 -3.48 -6.85
CA PRO A 452 6.50 -4.74 -6.48
C PRO A 452 6.02 -5.91 -7.32
N VAL A 453 6.95 -6.77 -7.67
CA VAL A 453 6.69 -7.98 -8.43
C VAL A 453 5.94 -9.03 -7.63
N GLN A 454 5.07 -9.77 -8.31
CA GLN A 454 4.48 -11.00 -7.80
C GLN A 454 5.34 -12.21 -8.11
N THR A 455 5.46 -13.12 -7.15
CA THR A 455 6.15 -14.39 -7.31
C THR A 455 5.19 -15.56 -7.15
N TYR A 456 5.60 -16.72 -7.67
CA TYR A 456 5.03 -18.01 -7.33
C TYR A 456 6.08 -18.82 -6.59
N GLY A 457 6.01 -18.86 -5.26
CA GLY A 457 7.10 -19.43 -4.47
C GLY A 457 8.38 -18.62 -4.69
N HIS A 458 9.45 -19.31 -5.06
CA HIS A 458 10.76 -18.73 -5.34
C HIS A 458 10.94 -18.15 -6.74
N ILE A 459 10.02 -18.38 -7.69
CA ILE A 459 10.17 -17.88 -9.07
C ILE A 459 9.42 -16.57 -9.28
N SER A 460 9.94 -15.73 -10.18
CA SER A 460 9.33 -14.45 -10.56
C SER A 460 8.89 -14.41 -12.03
N THR A 461 9.37 -15.34 -12.86
CA THR A 461 9.12 -15.37 -14.30
C THR A 461 8.52 -16.69 -14.79
N ILE A 462 7.87 -16.65 -15.96
CA ILE A 462 7.43 -17.86 -16.66
C ILE A 462 8.63 -18.64 -17.22
N GLU A 463 9.72 -17.97 -17.60
CA GLU A 463 10.95 -18.60 -18.06
C GLU A 463 11.61 -19.47 -16.99
N GLU A 464 11.65 -18.98 -15.74
CA GLU A 464 12.10 -19.75 -14.58
C GLU A 464 11.19 -20.97 -14.38
N ALA A 465 9.86 -20.79 -14.40
CA ALA A 465 8.90 -21.90 -14.32
C ALA A 465 9.13 -22.98 -15.39
N TYR A 466 9.40 -22.56 -16.62
CA TYR A 466 9.70 -23.45 -17.74
C TYR A 466 11.02 -24.21 -17.52
N THR A 467 12.05 -23.50 -17.07
CA THR A 467 13.37 -24.09 -16.79
C THR A 467 13.30 -25.14 -15.69
N GLU A 468 12.45 -24.90 -14.69
CA GLU A 468 12.20 -25.82 -13.57
C GLU A 468 11.14 -26.89 -13.87
N HIS A 469 10.58 -26.89 -15.08
CA HIS A 469 9.57 -27.84 -15.54
C HIS A 469 8.29 -27.83 -14.69
N ILE A 470 7.94 -26.68 -14.11
CA ILE A 470 6.66 -26.50 -13.39
C ILE A 470 5.51 -26.67 -14.39
N PRO A 471 4.52 -27.55 -14.14
CA PRO A 471 3.44 -27.77 -15.08
C PRO A 471 2.72 -26.48 -15.48
N GLU A 472 2.44 -26.30 -16.77
CA GLU A 472 1.75 -25.11 -17.26
C GLU A 472 0.36 -24.91 -16.60
N SER A 473 -0.32 -26.01 -16.26
CA SER A 473 -1.59 -25.98 -15.53
C SER A 473 -1.47 -25.38 -14.13
N GLU A 474 -0.31 -25.52 -13.49
CA GLU A 474 -0.01 -24.95 -12.17
C GLU A 474 0.19 -23.43 -12.28
N ILE A 475 0.97 -22.98 -13.26
CA ILE A 475 1.14 -21.55 -13.55
C ILE A 475 -0.20 -20.90 -13.94
N SER A 476 -1.00 -21.60 -14.75
CA SER A 476 -2.36 -21.17 -15.08
C SER A 476 -3.25 -21.02 -13.84
N SER A 477 -3.21 -21.99 -12.91
CA SER A 477 -3.94 -21.94 -11.64
C SER A 477 -3.50 -20.74 -10.80
N TRP A 478 -2.20 -20.50 -10.68
CA TRP A 478 -1.67 -19.34 -9.95
C TRP A 478 -2.13 -18.02 -10.57
N LEU A 479 -1.94 -17.82 -11.88
CA LEU A 479 -2.32 -16.57 -12.56
C LEU A 479 -3.82 -16.29 -12.46
N THR A 480 -4.67 -17.32 -12.61
CA THR A 480 -6.12 -17.15 -12.46
C THR A 480 -6.55 -16.94 -11.00
N SER A 481 -5.80 -17.49 -10.03
CA SER A 481 -6.01 -17.20 -8.60
C SER A 481 -5.66 -15.76 -8.24
N LEU A 482 -4.65 -15.16 -8.88
CA LEU A 482 -4.33 -13.73 -8.72
C LEU A 482 -5.46 -12.83 -9.21
N VAL A 483 -6.06 -13.13 -10.38
CA VAL A 483 -7.24 -12.40 -10.86
C VAL A 483 -8.37 -12.48 -9.83
N ARG A 484 -8.68 -13.68 -9.32
CA ARG A 484 -9.71 -13.88 -8.30
C ARG A 484 -9.41 -13.13 -7.01
N PHE A 485 -8.15 -13.14 -6.56
CA PHE A 485 -7.70 -12.41 -5.39
C PHE A 485 -7.99 -10.91 -5.55
N THR A 486 -7.62 -10.32 -6.70
CA THR A 486 -7.87 -8.89 -6.96
C THR A 486 -9.36 -8.55 -7.11
N GLU A 487 -10.16 -9.44 -7.72
CA GLU A 487 -11.64 -9.34 -7.79
C GLU A 487 -12.24 -9.28 -6.38
N ASN A 488 -11.81 -10.16 -5.48
CA ASN A 488 -12.40 -10.32 -4.15
C ASN A 488 -11.96 -9.22 -3.16
N THR A 489 -10.73 -8.75 -3.29
CA THR A 489 -10.13 -7.81 -2.32
C THR A 489 -10.16 -6.36 -2.80
N GLY A 490 -10.45 -6.12 -4.09
CA GLY A 490 -10.35 -4.79 -4.67
C GLY A 490 -8.90 -4.26 -4.74
N GLN A 491 -7.91 -5.15 -4.65
CA GLN A 491 -6.50 -4.81 -4.61
C GLN A 491 -5.88 -4.74 -6.02
N ILE A 492 -4.75 -4.03 -6.12
CA ILE A 492 -3.92 -3.97 -7.32
C ILE A 492 -2.64 -4.77 -7.09
N ARG A 493 -2.25 -5.61 -8.05
CA ARG A 493 -0.99 -6.35 -8.05
C ARG A 493 -0.31 -6.29 -9.41
N MET A 494 1.01 -6.43 -9.44
CA MET A 494 1.77 -6.40 -10.69
C MET A 494 2.42 -7.77 -10.96
N ILE A 495 2.16 -8.31 -12.15
CA ILE A 495 2.90 -9.44 -12.73
C ILE A 495 3.73 -8.92 -13.90
N TYR A 496 4.81 -9.62 -14.22
CA TYR A 496 5.63 -9.31 -15.40
C TYR A 496 5.99 -10.57 -16.14
N PHE A 497 6.19 -10.45 -17.45
CA PHE A 497 6.68 -11.53 -18.31
C PHE A 497 7.63 -10.98 -19.35
N HIS A 498 8.60 -11.79 -19.77
CA HIS A 498 9.21 -11.57 -21.08
C HIS A 498 8.36 -12.30 -22.14
N PRO A 499 8.09 -11.66 -23.28
CA PRO A 499 7.42 -12.32 -24.40
C PRO A 499 8.01 -13.69 -24.78
N PRO A 500 9.35 -13.91 -24.84
CA PRO A 500 9.89 -15.23 -25.19
C PRO A 500 9.51 -16.36 -24.22
N GLY A 501 9.35 -16.12 -22.91
CA GLY A 501 8.86 -17.16 -21.99
C GLY A 501 7.34 -17.27 -21.99
N ALA A 502 6.62 -16.16 -22.14
CA ALA A 502 5.16 -16.20 -22.23
C ALA A 502 4.67 -17.09 -23.39
N VAL A 503 5.40 -17.16 -24.51
CA VAL A 503 5.07 -18.07 -25.62
C VAL A 503 5.38 -19.55 -25.34
N LEU A 504 6.16 -19.86 -24.29
CA LEU A 504 6.42 -21.23 -23.87
C LEU A 504 5.22 -21.82 -23.12
N TYR A 505 4.46 -20.99 -22.39
CA TYR A 505 3.22 -21.35 -21.68
C TYR A 505 1.99 -20.61 -22.25
N PRO A 506 1.59 -20.90 -23.51
CA PRO A 506 0.50 -20.21 -24.17
C PRO A 506 -0.89 -20.45 -23.54
N ASP A 507 -1.16 -21.64 -23.00
CA ASP A 507 -2.41 -21.96 -22.31
C ASP A 507 -2.51 -21.18 -21.00
N ALA A 508 -1.43 -21.06 -20.22
CA ALA A 508 -1.44 -20.25 -19.00
C ALA A 508 -1.74 -18.78 -19.29
N ILE A 509 -1.11 -18.20 -20.31
CA ILE A 509 -1.38 -16.82 -20.75
C ILE A 509 -2.83 -16.68 -21.21
N ASN A 510 -3.35 -17.63 -22.01
CA ASN A 510 -4.73 -17.59 -22.47
C ASN A 510 -5.73 -17.68 -21.31
N GLN A 511 -5.50 -18.56 -20.34
CA GLN A 511 -6.36 -18.69 -19.16
C GLN A 511 -6.34 -17.44 -18.27
N LEU A 512 -5.18 -16.79 -18.10
CA LEU A 512 -5.09 -15.49 -17.44
C LEU A 512 -5.99 -14.45 -18.15
N MET A 513 -5.88 -14.34 -19.47
CA MET A 513 -6.66 -13.38 -20.26
C MET A 513 -8.17 -13.68 -20.17
N LEU A 514 -8.57 -14.96 -20.25
CA LEU A 514 -9.98 -15.36 -20.13
C LEU A 514 -10.55 -15.10 -18.72
N ALA A 515 -9.75 -15.33 -17.67
CA ALA A 515 -10.15 -15.04 -16.30
C ALA A 515 -10.34 -13.52 -16.11
N ALA A 516 -9.42 -12.71 -16.62
CA ALA A 516 -9.53 -11.25 -16.61
C ALA A 516 -10.78 -10.79 -17.38
N ASP A 517 -11.00 -11.24 -18.62
CA ASP A 517 -12.18 -10.90 -19.43
C ASP A 517 -13.49 -11.21 -18.69
N LYS A 518 -13.55 -12.35 -17.99
CA LYS A 518 -14.71 -12.74 -17.19
C LYS A 518 -14.94 -11.78 -16.02
N ALA A 519 -13.89 -11.35 -15.34
CA ALA A 519 -13.97 -10.43 -14.21
C ALA A 519 -14.26 -8.99 -14.67
N GLU A 520 -13.71 -8.55 -15.80
CA GLU A 520 -14.02 -7.23 -16.41
C GLU A 520 -15.49 -7.13 -16.81
N LYS A 521 -16.05 -8.18 -17.43
CA LYS A 521 -17.48 -8.22 -17.79
C LYS A 521 -18.42 -8.08 -16.59
N LYS A 522 -17.98 -8.50 -15.40
CA LYS A 522 -18.72 -8.29 -14.14
C LYS A 522 -18.48 -6.91 -13.52
N GLY A 523 -17.52 -6.13 -14.03
CA GLY A 523 -17.14 -4.81 -13.51
C GLY A 523 -16.29 -4.83 -12.24
N VAL A 524 -15.62 -5.95 -11.93
CA VAL A 524 -14.86 -6.17 -10.67
C VAL A 524 -13.36 -6.32 -10.88
N PHE A 525 -12.89 -6.19 -12.12
CA PHE A 525 -11.48 -6.19 -12.49
C PHE A 525 -11.24 -5.13 -13.58
N ARG A 526 -10.03 -4.57 -13.64
CA ARG A 526 -9.52 -3.82 -14.80
C ARG A 526 -8.01 -3.98 -14.95
N TRP A 527 -7.55 -4.15 -16.18
CA TRP A 527 -6.14 -3.90 -16.53
C TRP A 527 -5.80 -2.40 -16.44
N ARG A 528 -4.61 -2.09 -15.93
CA ARG A 528 -4.10 -0.72 -15.82
C ARG A 528 -2.59 -0.68 -16.03
N THR A 529 -2.08 0.43 -16.57
CA THR A 529 -0.63 0.70 -16.63
C THR A 529 -0.12 1.18 -15.27
N MET A 530 1.19 1.12 -15.06
CA MET A 530 1.82 1.61 -13.84
C MET A 530 1.64 3.13 -13.70
N THR A 531 1.75 3.89 -14.79
CA THR A 531 1.59 5.35 -14.81
C THR A 531 0.18 5.78 -14.48
N TYR A 532 -0.84 5.09 -15.00
CA TYR A 532 -2.23 5.39 -14.63
C TYR A 532 -2.43 5.23 -13.12
N LEU A 533 -1.88 4.15 -12.54
CA LEU A 533 -1.98 3.89 -11.11
C LEU A 533 -1.12 4.84 -10.28
N ALA A 534 0.09 5.18 -10.68
CA ALA A 534 0.94 6.16 -9.99
C ALA A 534 0.25 7.54 -9.91
N ASN A 535 -0.44 7.95 -10.98
CA ASN A 535 -1.23 9.17 -11.00
C ASN A 535 -2.42 9.12 -10.04
N PHE A 536 -3.10 7.98 -9.99
CA PHE A 536 -4.18 7.74 -9.03
C PHE A 536 -3.65 7.77 -7.59
N MET A 537 -2.55 7.05 -7.30
CA MET A 537 -1.95 6.95 -5.98
C MET A 537 -1.44 8.31 -5.49
N THR A 538 -0.82 9.11 -6.37
CA THR A 538 -0.41 10.48 -6.06
C THR A 538 -1.61 11.36 -5.69
N ARG A 539 -2.70 11.32 -6.47
CA ARG A 539 -3.93 12.07 -6.13
C ARG A 539 -4.55 11.60 -4.82
N ARG A 540 -4.51 10.29 -4.58
CA ARG A 540 -5.02 9.67 -3.35
C ARG A 540 -4.20 10.10 -2.13
N GLU A 541 -2.87 10.10 -2.22
CA GLU A 541 -1.95 10.58 -1.18
C GLU A 541 -2.17 12.06 -0.85
N GLN A 542 -2.45 12.89 -1.87
CA GLN A 542 -2.78 14.31 -1.70
C GLN A 542 -4.18 14.58 -1.11
N THR A 543 -5.01 13.55 -0.95
CA THR A 543 -6.37 13.70 -0.44
C THR A 543 -6.36 13.76 1.09
N VAL A 544 -6.82 14.88 1.63
CA VAL A 544 -7.03 15.03 3.06
C VAL A 544 -8.43 14.55 3.40
N TRP A 545 -8.53 13.61 4.32
CA TRP A 545 -9.83 13.14 4.80
C TRP A 545 -9.80 12.85 6.30
N ASN A 546 -10.96 12.96 6.93
CA ASN A 546 -11.15 12.70 8.34
C ASN A 546 -12.36 11.80 8.55
N ILE A 547 -12.27 11.01 9.62
CA ILE A 547 -13.36 10.20 10.14
C ILE A 547 -13.76 10.74 11.51
N SER A 548 -15.06 10.80 11.73
CA SER A 548 -15.61 11.21 13.01
C SER A 548 -16.94 10.50 13.23
N SER A 549 -17.29 10.23 14.48
CA SER A 549 -18.57 9.64 14.83
C SER A 549 -19.31 10.46 15.86
N ASP A 550 -20.63 10.29 15.84
CA ASP A 550 -21.48 10.47 17.01
C ASP A 550 -22.17 9.14 17.33
N ASN A 551 -23.06 9.16 18.33
CA ASN A 551 -23.77 7.97 18.79
C ASN A 551 -24.64 7.26 17.72
N ASN A 552 -24.86 7.87 16.56
CA ASN A 552 -25.79 7.39 15.54
C ASN A 552 -25.14 7.19 14.16
N ALA A 553 -24.08 7.92 13.82
CA ALA A 553 -23.48 7.89 12.50
C ALA A 553 -21.96 8.11 12.48
N VAL A 554 -21.32 7.52 11.49
CA VAL A 554 -19.95 7.86 11.07
C VAL A 554 -20.03 8.85 9.91
N VAL A 555 -19.19 9.87 9.96
CA VAL A 555 -19.05 10.90 8.94
C VAL A 555 -17.63 10.90 8.40
N ILE A 556 -17.52 10.89 7.07
CA ILE A 556 -16.28 11.13 6.34
C ILE A 556 -16.36 12.52 5.70
N ASP A 557 -15.35 13.33 5.98
CA ASP A 557 -15.07 14.58 5.28
C ASP A 557 -13.80 14.42 4.46
N ALA A 558 -13.87 14.67 3.15
CA ALA A 558 -12.72 14.54 2.25
C ALA A 558 -12.58 15.76 1.34
N ALA A 559 -11.33 16.13 1.07
CA ALA A 559 -10.99 17.23 0.17
C ALA A 559 -9.70 16.93 -0.61
N ASN A 560 -9.68 17.35 -1.87
CA ASN A 560 -8.50 17.33 -2.73
C ASN A 560 -8.52 18.59 -3.61
N THR A 561 -7.38 19.27 -3.72
CA THR A 561 -7.28 20.54 -4.48
C THR A 561 -7.44 20.33 -5.99
N ALA A 562 -7.08 19.17 -6.51
CA ALA A 562 -7.30 18.78 -7.89
C ALA A 562 -8.71 18.19 -8.06
N SER A 563 -8.93 16.96 -7.57
CA SER A 563 -10.20 16.25 -7.68
C SER A 563 -10.23 14.99 -6.81
N LEU A 564 -11.41 14.59 -6.36
CA LEU A 564 -11.68 13.30 -5.71
C LEU A 564 -12.11 12.21 -6.70
N ASN A 565 -12.12 12.49 -8.01
CA ASN A 565 -12.64 11.56 -9.01
C ASN A 565 -12.07 10.14 -8.86
N GLN A 566 -12.95 9.15 -8.89
CA GLN A 566 -12.67 7.72 -8.74
C GLN A 566 -12.16 7.28 -7.35
N LEU A 567 -11.93 8.19 -6.40
CA LEU A 567 -11.65 7.80 -5.02
C LEU A 567 -12.89 7.16 -4.41
N THR A 568 -12.69 6.07 -3.66
CA THR A 568 -13.79 5.25 -3.17
C THR A 568 -13.62 4.95 -1.70
N TRP A 569 -14.63 5.30 -0.91
CA TRP A 569 -14.72 4.88 0.49
C TRP A 569 -15.54 3.60 0.60
N LEU A 570 -14.99 2.61 1.30
CA LEU A 570 -15.61 1.32 1.54
C LEU A 570 -16.09 1.25 2.98
N PHE A 571 -17.35 0.83 3.16
CA PHE A 571 -17.96 0.65 4.47
C PHE A 571 -18.50 -0.77 4.58
N SER A 572 -18.16 -1.48 5.66
CA SER A 572 -18.69 -2.82 5.92
C SER A 572 -20.22 -2.81 6.05
N ALA A 573 -20.93 -3.49 5.17
CA ALA A 573 -22.40 -3.57 5.18
C ALA A 573 -22.94 -4.39 6.38
N SER A 574 -22.05 -5.01 7.16
CA SER A 574 -22.40 -5.67 8.43
C SER A 574 -22.43 -4.72 9.63
N GLN A 575 -21.80 -3.55 9.51
CA GLN A 575 -21.66 -2.55 10.57
C GLN A 575 -22.37 -1.24 10.23
N TYR A 576 -22.40 -0.89 8.95
CA TYR A 576 -22.93 0.38 8.46
C TYR A 576 -24.19 0.16 7.63
N ALA A 577 -25.16 1.05 7.83
CA ALA A 577 -26.28 1.17 6.93
C ALA A 577 -25.81 1.76 5.60
N GLU A 578 -26.73 1.86 4.64
CA GLU A 578 -26.42 2.49 3.35
C GLU A 578 -25.93 3.94 3.56
N PRO A 579 -24.71 4.28 3.07
CA PRO A 579 -24.17 5.63 3.19
C PRO A 579 -25.01 6.67 2.46
N ARG A 580 -24.89 7.94 2.85
CA ARG A 580 -25.53 9.08 2.20
C ARG A 580 -24.50 10.15 1.91
N VAL A 581 -24.52 10.68 0.69
CA VAL A 581 -23.73 11.86 0.32
C VAL A 581 -24.46 13.11 0.79
N THR A 582 -23.86 13.86 1.71
CA THR A 582 -24.44 15.10 2.25
C THR A 582 -23.81 16.36 1.66
N ARG A 583 -22.65 16.23 1.00
CA ARG A 583 -21.98 17.27 0.21
C ARG A 583 -21.15 16.63 -0.90
N GLY A 584 -21.08 17.29 -2.06
CA GLY A 584 -20.35 16.79 -3.23
C GLY A 584 -21.22 15.87 -4.08
N ASN A 585 -20.59 15.07 -4.95
CA ASN A 585 -21.27 14.11 -5.81
C ASN A 585 -20.52 12.78 -5.78
N ALA A 586 -21.23 11.69 -5.52
CA ALA A 586 -20.68 10.34 -5.55
C ALA A 586 -21.78 9.33 -5.89
N LYS A 587 -21.38 8.22 -6.51
CA LYS A 587 -22.21 7.04 -6.69
C LYS A 587 -22.10 6.16 -5.46
N ILE A 588 -23.22 5.68 -4.94
CA ILE A 588 -23.27 4.68 -3.87
C ILE A 588 -23.75 3.37 -4.47
N GLU A 589 -23.03 2.28 -4.21
CA GLU A 589 -23.46 0.95 -4.62
C GLU A 589 -23.02 -0.11 -3.61
N ARG A 590 -23.76 -1.23 -3.58
CA ARG A 590 -23.39 -2.39 -2.77
C ARG A 590 -22.49 -3.32 -3.56
N ARG A 591 -21.36 -3.73 -2.97
CA ARG A 591 -20.42 -4.70 -3.51
C ARG A 591 -20.14 -5.78 -2.48
N GLY A 592 -20.81 -6.93 -2.65
CA GLY A 592 -20.76 -8.02 -1.67
C GLY A 592 -21.15 -7.53 -0.28
N ASP A 593 -20.20 -7.63 0.64
CA ASP A 593 -20.35 -7.25 2.05
C ASP A 593 -19.93 -5.80 2.36
N SER A 594 -19.74 -4.96 1.34
CA SER A 594 -19.38 -3.55 1.50
C SER A 594 -20.31 -2.61 0.73
N TRP A 595 -20.49 -1.41 1.25
CA TRP A 595 -20.95 -0.25 0.50
C TRP A 595 -19.76 0.50 -0.07
N ALA A 596 -19.78 0.78 -1.36
CA ALA A 596 -18.78 1.60 -2.05
C ALA A 596 -19.37 2.98 -2.35
N VAL A 597 -18.71 4.04 -1.87
CA VAL A 597 -19.04 5.43 -2.20
C VAL A 597 -17.97 5.98 -3.12
N ILE A 598 -18.27 6.01 -4.42
CA ILE A 598 -17.34 6.35 -5.50
C ILE A 598 -17.51 7.82 -5.84
N ALA A 599 -16.53 8.64 -5.47
CA ALA A 599 -16.54 10.06 -5.76
C ALA A 599 -16.54 10.34 -7.27
N GLY A 600 -17.42 11.26 -7.69
CA GLY A 600 -17.33 11.88 -9.00
C GLY A 600 -16.24 12.95 -9.04
N ASP A 601 -16.20 13.70 -10.14
CA ASP A 601 -15.24 14.80 -10.30
C ASP A 601 -15.64 16.02 -9.47
N VAL A 602 -15.29 15.98 -8.17
CA VAL A 602 -15.54 17.04 -7.19
C VAL A 602 -14.30 17.23 -6.31
N GLN A 603 -14.08 18.44 -5.79
CA GLN A 603 -12.96 18.71 -4.88
C GLN A 603 -13.26 18.39 -3.42
N GLN A 604 -14.53 18.24 -3.06
CA GLN A 604 -14.97 17.99 -1.68
C GLN A 604 -16.13 17.00 -1.65
N LEU A 605 -16.09 16.10 -0.67
CA LEU A 605 -17.12 15.09 -0.43
C LEU A 605 -17.39 14.97 1.06
N ARG A 606 -18.67 14.91 1.44
CA ARG A 606 -19.08 14.51 2.79
C ARG A 606 -20.02 13.31 2.71
N ILE A 607 -19.65 12.24 3.40
CA ILE A 607 -20.41 10.99 3.51
C ILE A 607 -20.89 10.87 4.95
N SER A 608 -22.16 10.53 5.15
CA SER A 608 -22.69 10.14 6.47
C SER A 608 -23.31 8.77 6.37
N THR A 609 -22.96 7.88 7.29
CA THR A 609 -23.51 6.52 7.35
C THR A 609 -23.95 6.17 8.77
N PRO A 610 -25.22 5.77 8.98
CA PRO A 610 -25.66 5.29 10.28
C PRO A 610 -24.99 3.96 10.70
N LEU A 611 -24.74 3.80 11.99
CA LEU A 611 -24.28 2.54 12.57
C LEU A 611 -25.48 1.59 12.76
N MET A 612 -25.43 0.38 12.18
CA MET A 612 -26.51 -0.63 12.30
C MET A 612 -26.50 -1.37 13.63
N LYS A 613 -25.30 -1.57 14.18
CA LYS A 613 -25.11 -1.94 15.58
C LYS A 613 -24.46 -0.74 16.23
N LYS A 614 -24.93 -0.31 17.40
CA LYS A 614 -24.03 0.41 18.32
C LYS A 614 -22.78 -0.45 18.38
N ALA A 615 -21.64 0.06 17.92
CA ALA A 615 -20.39 -0.61 18.22
C ALA A 615 -20.41 -0.83 19.73
N GLN A 616 -20.35 -2.10 20.14
CA GLN A 616 -20.27 -2.43 21.54
C GLN A 616 -18.88 -1.94 21.96
N HIS A 617 -18.82 -0.68 22.40
CA HIS A 617 -17.59 0.01 22.75
C HIS A 617 -17.18 -0.23 24.20
#